data_AF-A0A0F8W1J1-F1
#
_entry.id   AF-A0A0F8W1J1-F1
#
_cell.length_a   1.000
_cell.length_b   1.000
_cell.length_c   1.000
_cell.angle_alpha   90.00
_cell.angle_beta   90.00
_cell.angle_gamma   90.00
#
_symmetry.space_group_name_H-M   'P 1'
#
loop_
_entity.id
_entity.type
_entity.pdbx_description
1 polymer ?
#
loop_
_entity_poly.entity_id
_entity_poly.type
_entity_poly.pdbx_seq_one_letter_code
_entity_poly.pdbx_strand_id
1 'polypeptide(L)'
;MLSSQFQSLIRTLKSGDVSKIVRLVDQVTENKQNILTNSKNYDNFREDLEKAYYKAISEKLKSLKVQHPISSLYNDDFEKSKEDVSQLLRYSDKLGIFIDASNIDVKGIISELHIDGLNNGLRDRIIQLVRFFNKYNLFERNFTADELKIIQEIKEEHKLLAVNLKDLFGTVSDALLFYVCKIMPYDYLKWIRDMLKNPRNHRFLMRPKQLENWTDYFPIYGLIIRNLGSVEDFIKAVETMQNLDNTKEDIIKLEFNPRYIITVNEDHIIREFREIHLIHPKNVLKNKEKILNKDNYKFYSLSMLIFGGLGPQGYGLTYSTPKGEVIEICSDQRETEAIIVQFKQYLKKRFLSKLEKEMKGLDIDFDIRENIINYLSDVINPKNLISYYDKNSILRKIRNLLTQYDGLQNENKFKIEEILEKISSAISIIFKDVKLEDQFRTRMDLVSNGRLKSEDIAKLTSLRGKSHYDVLRERMFLQNKPYWFFKNYPEEIEELEEEFYRVAEREGLGSRSNDF
;
A
#
# COMPACT_ATOMS: atom_id res chain seq x y z
N MET A 1 7.48 -45.83 13.96
CA MET A 1 8.45 -44.91 14.58
C MET A 1 8.75 -45.39 16.00
N LEU A 2 10.01 -45.32 16.46
CA LEU A 2 10.38 -45.69 17.85
C LEU A 2 10.00 -44.58 18.83
N SER A 3 9.68 -44.92 20.08
CA SER A 3 9.32 -43.96 21.13
C SER A 3 10.40 -42.87 21.36
N SER A 4 11.67 -43.20 21.15
CA SER A 4 12.79 -42.25 21.24
C SER A 4 12.72 -41.15 20.18
N GLN A 5 12.21 -41.45 18.98
CA GLN A 5 12.08 -40.47 17.91
C GLN A 5 10.94 -39.48 18.21
N PHE A 6 9.81 -39.93 18.79
CA PHE A 6 8.74 -39.04 19.27
C PHE A 6 9.23 -38.10 20.36
N GLN A 7 9.98 -38.62 21.33
CA GLN A 7 10.60 -37.79 22.38
C GLN A 7 11.58 -36.76 21.79
N SER A 8 12.37 -37.15 20.78
CA SER A 8 13.26 -36.22 20.06
C SER A 8 12.47 -35.11 19.35
N LEU A 9 11.35 -35.47 18.71
CA LEU A 9 10.48 -34.50 18.03
C LEU A 9 9.85 -33.52 19.03
N ILE A 10 9.30 -34.00 20.15
CA ILE A 10 8.76 -33.16 21.21
C ILE A 10 9.83 -32.22 21.79
N ARG A 11 11.06 -32.71 22.04
CA ARG A 11 12.17 -31.86 22.50
C ARG A 11 12.54 -30.79 21.48
N THR A 12 12.54 -31.15 20.20
CA THR A 12 12.87 -30.22 19.11
C THR A 12 11.78 -29.15 18.97
N LEU A 13 10.51 -29.52 19.05
CA LEU A 13 9.38 -28.57 19.09
C LEU A 13 9.50 -27.60 20.27
N LYS A 14 9.80 -28.12 21.47
CA LYS A 14 10.04 -27.30 22.68
C LYS A 14 11.25 -26.36 22.57
N SER A 15 12.18 -26.62 21.64
CA SER A 15 13.33 -25.74 21.40
C SER A 15 13.02 -24.55 20.50
N GLY A 16 11.91 -24.59 19.74
CA GLY A 16 11.51 -23.53 18.82
C GLY A 16 12.38 -23.37 17.56
N ASP A 17 13.33 -24.27 17.30
CA ASP A 17 14.19 -24.23 16.10
C ASP A 17 13.47 -24.84 14.88
N VAL A 18 12.82 -23.97 14.08
CA VAL A 18 11.98 -24.39 12.94
C VAL A 18 12.76 -25.19 11.91
N SER A 19 14.01 -24.81 11.62
CA SER A 19 14.85 -25.55 10.67
C SER A 19 15.13 -26.98 11.15
N LYS A 20 15.40 -27.16 12.46
CA LYS A 20 15.54 -28.51 13.04
C LYS A 20 14.22 -29.28 13.06
N ILE A 21 13.10 -28.61 13.34
CA ILE A 21 11.76 -29.22 13.31
C ILE A 21 11.48 -29.76 11.89
N VAL A 22 11.60 -28.91 10.87
CA VAL A 22 11.38 -29.27 9.47
C VAL A 22 12.27 -30.44 9.06
N ARG A 23 13.59 -30.35 9.31
CA ARG A 23 14.54 -31.41 8.98
C ARG A 23 14.18 -32.74 9.64
N LEU A 24 13.81 -32.71 10.92
CA LEU A 24 13.45 -33.93 11.65
C LEU A 24 12.13 -34.51 11.16
N VAL A 25 11.13 -33.68 10.86
CA VAL A 25 9.86 -34.15 10.31
C VAL A 25 10.06 -34.75 8.92
N ASP A 26 10.86 -34.13 8.06
CA ASP A 26 11.18 -34.66 6.74
C ASP A 26 11.94 -35.99 6.82
N GLN A 27 12.97 -36.09 7.67
CA GLN A 27 13.69 -37.34 7.91
C GLN A 27 12.78 -38.48 8.39
N VAL A 28 11.71 -38.15 9.12
CA VAL A 28 10.76 -39.13 9.65
C VAL A 28 9.66 -39.48 8.64
N THR A 29 9.35 -38.57 7.72
CA THR A 29 8.24 -38.71 6.76
C THR A 29 8.69 -38.96 5.32
N GLU A 30 10.00 -39.05 5.09
CA GLU A 30 10.62 -39.27 3.77
C GLU A 30 9.95 -40.44 3.03
N ASN A 31 9.39 -40.13 1.86
CA ASN A 31 8.77 -41.03 0.89
C ASN A 31 7.43 -41.71 1.25
N LYS A 32 6.79 -41.43 2.41
CA LYS A 32 5.38 -41.83 2.62
C LYS A 32 4.64 -40.83 3.51
N GLN A 33 3.54 -40.28 2.98
CA GLN A 33 2.54 -39.58 3.80
C GLN A 33 2.00 -40.53 4.90
N ASN A 34 1.73 -39.99 6.09
CA ASN A 34 1.10 -40.68 7.22
C ASN A 34 1.96 -41.75 7.95
N ILE A 35 3.29 -41.81 7.79
CA ILE A 35 4.14 -42.73 8.59
C ILE A 35 3.98 -42.47 10.10
N LEU A 36 3.85 -41.20 10.48
CA LEU A 36 3.73 -40.77 11.86
C LEU A 36 2.39 -41.15 12.46
N THR A 37 1.30 -40.79 11.79
CA THR A 37 -0.08 -41.04 12.24
C THR A 37 -0.44 -42.52 12.24
N ASN A 38 0.18 -43.33 11.36
CA ASN A 38 -0.02 -44.79 11.31
C ASN A 38 0.87 -45.56 12.31
N SER A 39 1.68 -44.88 13.13
CA SER A 39 2.56 -45.53 14.10
C SER A 39 1.76 -45.99 15.32
N LYS A 40 1.94 -47.25 15.77
CA LYS A 40 1.30 -47.82 16.97
C LYS A 40 1.51 -46.99 18.25
N ASN A 41 2.55 -46.16 18.29
CA ASN A 41 2.87 -45.30 19.43
C ASN A 41 2.31 -43.87 19.31
N TYR A 42 1.72 -43.48 18.17
CA TYR A 42 1.30 -42.11 17.93
C TYR A 42 0.30 -41.62 18.97
N ASP A 43 -0.74 -42.42 19.25
CA ASP A 43 -1.78 -42.06 20.22
C ASP A 43 -1.22 -41.81 21.62
N ASN A 44 -0.16 -42.53 22.02
CA ASN A 44 0.50 -42.34 23.31
C ASN A 44 1.28 -41.02 23.43
N PHE A 45 1.65 -40.40 22.31
CA PHE A 45 2.45 -39.16 22.28
C PHE A 45 1.71 -37.98 21.66
N ARG A 46 0.50 -38.19 21.12
CA ARG A 46 -0.26 -37.19 20.37
C ARG A 46 -0.50 -35.92 21.16
N GLU A 47 -0.99 -36.03 22.38
CA GLU A 47 -1.30 -34.86 23.23
C GLU A 47 -0.04 -34.03 23.54
N ASP A 48 1.06 -34.69 23.93
CA ASP A 48 2.32 -34.03 24.22
C ASP A 48 2.94 -33.38 22.98
N LEU A 49 2.82 -34.04 21.83
CA LEU A 49 3.27 -33.54 20.54
C LEU A 49 2.47 -32.28 20.16
N GLU A 50 1.16 -32.36 20.21
CA GLU A 50 0.23 -31.29 19.87
C GLU A 50 0.40 -30.08 20.81
N LYS A 51 0.54 -30.31 22.12
CA LYS A 51 0.85 -29.25 23.10
C LYS A 51 2.20 -28.58 22.83
N ALA A 52 3.25 -29.36 22.54
CA ALA A 52 4.56 -28.81 22.19
C ALA A 52 4.49 -28.02 20.87
N TYR A 53 3.65 -28.46 19.94
CA TYR A 53 3.45 -27.83 18.65
C TYR A 53 2.76 -26.47 18.76
N TYR A 54 1.62 -26.40 19.47
CA TYR A 54 0.93 -25.14 19.74
C TYR A 54 1.81 -24.16 20.51
N LYS A 55 2.63 -24.66 21.45
CA LYS A 55 3.64 -23.85 22.13
C LYS A 55 4.65 -23.25 21.15
N ALA A 56 5.20 -24.06 20.24
CA ALA A 56 6.17 -23.59 19.24
C ALA A 56 5.56 -22.52 18.31
N ILE A 57 4.32 -22.73 17.83
CA ILE A 57 3.59 -21.73 17.03
C ILE A 57 3.40 -20.45 17.85
N SER A 58 2.94 -20.55 19.09
CA SER A 58 2.70 -19.38 19.96
C SER A 58 3.97 -18.56 20.19
N GLU A 59 5.10 -19.22 20.45
CA GLU A 59 6.40 -18.55 20.63
C GLU A 59 6.86 -17.85 19.35
N LYS A 60 6.65 -18.46 18.19
CA LYS A 60 7.00 -17.86 16.89
C LYS A 60 6.07 -16.73 16.46
N LEU A 61 4.78 -16.81 16.80
CA LEU A 61 3.87 -15.68 16.64
C LEU A 61 4.30 -14.50 17.54
N LYS A 62 4.72 -14.77 18.79
CA LYS A 62 5.23 -13.73 19.69
C LYS A 62 6.54 -13.10 19.22
N SER A 63 7.37 -13.82 18.47
CA SER A 63 8.60 -13.27 17.90
C SER A 63 8.36 -12.31 16.73
N LEU A 64 7.11 -12.15 16.28
CA LEU A 64 6.72 -11.13 15.29
C LEU A 64 6.72 -9.70 15.85
N LYS A 65 7.17 -9.46 17.08
CA LYS A 65 7.34 -8.12 17.69
C LYS A 65 8.49 -7.34 17.05
N VAL A 66 8.47 -6.02 17.16
CA VAL A 66 9.54 -5.13 16.71
C VAL A 66 10.74 -5.29 17.65
N GLN A 67 11.90 -5.65 17.12
CA GLN A 67 13.13 -5.70 17.90
C GLN A 67 13.88 -4.35 17.87
N HIS A 68 13.83 -3.58 16.77
CA HIS A 68 14.35 -2.20 16.71
C HIS A 68 13.66 -1.34 15.60
N PRO A 69 13.32 -0.06 15.87
CA PRO A 69 12.59 0.80 14.92
C PRO A 69 13.46 1.53 13.88
N ILE A 70 14.79 1.30 13.83
CA ILE A 70 15.72 2.13 13.04
C ILE A 70 16.63 1.26 12.17
N SER A 71 16.10 0.67 11.08
CA SER A 71 16.74 0.64 9.75
C SER A 71 15.99 -0.29 8.80
N SER A 72 16.06 0.00 7.51
CA SER A 72 15.55 -0.82 6.41
C SER A 72 16.26 -2.18 6.24
N LEU A 73 17.27 -2.50 7.06
CA LEU A 73 18.00 -3.78 7.05
C LEU A 73 17.32 -4.86 7.92
N TYR A 74 16.28 -4.52 8.69
CA TYR A 74 15.63 -5.45 9.65
C TYR A 74 14.27 -6.00 9.21
N ASN A 75 13.84 -5.73 7.97
CA ASN A 75 12.67 -6.42 7.41
C ASN A 75 12.89 -7.94 7.31
N ASP A 76 14.14 -8.38 7.23
CA ASP A 76 14.50 -9.78 7.09
C ASP A 76 14.09 -10.63 8.31
N ASP A 77 14.18 -10.11 9.53
CA ASP A 77 13.82 -10.87 10.74
C ASP A 77 12.30 -11.03 10.90
N PHE A 78 11.54 -10.01 10.51
CA PHE A 78 10.07 -10.07 10.49
C PHE A 78 9.57 -11.05 9.42
N GLU A 79 10.11 -10.97 8.20
CA GLU A 79 9.76 -11.90 7.13
C GLU A 79 10.23 -13.33 7.43
N LYS A 80 11.41 -13.50 8.02
CA LYS A 80 11.89 -14.81 8.49
C LYS A 80 10.97 -15.39 9.57
N SER A 81 10.52 -14.58 10.54
CA SER A 81 9.59 -15.05 11.57
C SER A 81 8.22 -15.42 10.98
N LYS A 82 7.72 -14.68 9.99
CA LYS A 82 6.49 -15.04 9.24
C LYS A 82 6.68 -16.34 8.47
N GLU A 83 7.84 -16.55 7.86
CA GLU A 83 8.16 -17.78 7.15
C GLU A 83 8.27 -18.97 8.12
N ASP A 84 8.93 -18.80 9.27
CA ASP A 84 9.01 -19.81 10.33
C ASP A 84 7.60 -20.27 10.77
N VAL A 85 6.69 -19.33 11.06
CA VAL A 85 5.30 -19.67 11.41
C VAL A 85 4.57 -20.33 10.24
N SER A 86 4.75 -19.82 9.02
CA SER A 86 4.15 -20.40 7.81
C SER A 86 4.61 -21.84 7.58
N GLN A 87 5.88 -22.13 7.82
CA GLN A 87 6.44 -23.46 7.73
C GLN A 87 5.85 -24.37 8.79
N LEU A 88 5.77 -23.92 10.05
CA LEU A 88 5.08 -24.71 11.08
C LEU A 88 3.66 -25.01 10.61
N LEU A 89 2.83 -24.03 10.29
CA LEU A 89 1.45 -24.27 9.86
C LEU A 89 1.31 -25.22 8.66
N ARG A 90 2.26 -25.22 7.71
CA ARG A 90 2.27 -26.18 6.58
C ARG A 90 2.69 -27.60 6.98
N TYR A 91 3.52 -27.72 8.02
CA TYR A 91 4.02 -29.01 8.51
C TYR A 91 3.06 -29.71 9.47
N SER A 92 1.96 -29.07 9.87
CA SER A 92 0.96 -29.66 10.77
C SER A 92 0.36 -30.92 10.17
N ASP A 93 0.09 -30.92 8.87
CA ASP A 93 -0.47 -32.06 8.14
C ASP A 93 0.47 -33.27 8.15
N LYS A 94 1.79 -33.04 8.03
CA LYS A 94 2.80 -34.11 8.11
C LYS A 94 2.84 -34.76 9.50
N LEU A 95 2.46 -34.01 10.52
CA LEU A 95 2.39 -34.47 11.91
C LEU A 95 1.02 -35.04 12.29
N GLY A 96 0.00 -34.90 11.43
CA GLY A 96 -1.38 -35.29 11.76
C GLY A 96 -2.03 -34.37 12.80
N ILE A 97 -1.60 -33.11 12.86
CA ILE A 97 -2.12 -32.10 13.78
C ILE A 97 -3.08 -31.21 13.00
N PHE A 98 -4.34 -31.18 13.41
CA PHE A 98 -5.30 -30.20 12.92
C PHE A 98 -5.13 -28.90 13.71
N ILE A 99 -4.89 -27.79 13.02
CA ILE A 99 -4.68 -26.49 13.70
C ILE A 99 -6.01 -25.93 14.15
N ASP A 100 -6.26 -26.00 15.46
CA ASP A 100 -7.34 -25.29 16.13
C ASP A 100 -6.78 -24.02 16.79
N ALA A 101 -7.17 -22.87 16.26
CA ALA A 101 -6.72 -21.57 16.75
C ALA A 101 -7.12 -21.30 18.21
N SER A 102 -8.15 -21.96 18.74
CA SER A 102 -8.55 -21.83 20.15
C SER A 102 -7.52 -22.35 21.15
N ASN A 103 -6.59 -23.21 20.71
CA ASN A 103 -5.46 -23.69 21.50
C ASN A 103 -4.28 -22.71 21.54
N ILE A 104 -4.37 -21.59 20.83
CA ILE A 104 -3.37 -20.52 20.79
C ILE A 104 -4.03 -19.26 21.37
N ASP A 105 -3.31 -18.51 22.20
CA ASP A 105 -3.75 -17.18 22.65
C ASP A 105 -3.61 -16.15 21.53
N VAL A 106 -4.33 -16.35 20.42
CA VAL A 106 -4.23 -15.50 19.23
C VAL A 106 -4.62 -14.07 19.57
N LYS A 107 -5.69 -13.89 20.35
CA LYS A 107 -6.17 -12.57 20.77
C LYS A 107 -5.10 -11.83 21.57
N GLY A 108 -4.52 -12.44 22.61
CA GLY A 108 -3.48 -11.80 23.40
C GLY A 108 -2.24 -11.48 22.58
N ILE A 109 -1.77 -12.43 21.77
CA ILE A 109 -0.59 -12.26 20.92
C ILE A 109 -0.78 -11.13 19.91
N ILE A 110 -1.90 -11.10 19.17
CA ILE A 110 -2.10 -10.08 18.15
C ILE A 110 -2.35 -8.70 18.75
N SER A 111 -3.04 -8.59 19.89
CA SER A 111 -3.21 -7.32 20.61
C SER A 111 -1.86 -6.75 21.05
N GLU A 112 -0.95 -7.59 21.56
CA GLU A 112 0.41 -7.15 21.89
C GLU A 112 1.18 -6.67 20.65
N LEU A 113 1.11 -7.40 19.54
CA LEU A 113 1.77 -7.02 18.29
C LEU A 113 1.18 -5.74 17.69
N HIS A 114 -0.13 -5.54 17.83
CA HIS A 114 -0.83 -4.35 17.36
C HIS A 114 -0.40 -3.12 18.15
N ILE A 115 -0.40 -3.19 19.48
CA ILE A 115 0.05 -2.10 20.38
C ILE A 115 1.53 -1.78 20.14
N ASP A 116 2.37 -2.80 19.94
CA ASP A 116 3.78 -2.62 19.57
C ASP A 116 3.92 -1.86 18.23
N GLY A 117 3.11 -2.21 17.22
CA GLY A 117 3.05 -1.48 15.96
C GLY A 117 2.63 -0.02 16.13
N LEU A 118 1.64 0.27 17.00
CA LEU A 118 1.19 1.63 17.31
C LEU A 118 2.29 2.45 18.00
N ASN A 119 2.92 1.90 19.03
CA ASN A 119 4.01 2.54 19.78
C ASN A 119 5.20 2.95 18.89
N ASN A 120 5.47 2.17 17.83
CA ASN A 120 6.58 2.42 16.91
C ASN A 120 6.15 3.18 15.63
N GLY A 121 4.88 3.56 15.50
CA GLY A 121 4.36 4.21 14.29
C GLY A 121 4.33 3.34 13.03
N LEU A 122 4.42 2.01 13.17
CA LEU A 122 4.53 1.04 12.08
C LEU A 122 3.16 0.54 11.62
N ARG A 123 2.37 1.44 11.03
CA ARG A 123 0.98 1.17 10.63
C ARG A 123 0.87 0.11 9.52
N ASP A 124 1.83 0.11 8.60
CA ASP A 124 1.92 -0.88 7.53
C ASP A 124 2.15 -2.30 8.09
N ARG A 125 2.95 -2.44 9.15
CA ARG A 125 3.19 -3.72 9.82
C ARG A 125 1.92 -4.27 10.45
N ILE A 126 1.09 -3.42 11.06
CA ILE A 126 -0.23 -3.83 11.59
C ILE A 126 -1.06 -4.46 10.48
N ILE A 127 -1.10 -3.84 9.29
CA ILE A 127 -1.84 -4.37 8.14
C ILE A 127 -1.25 -5.71 7.69
N GLN A 128 0.07 -5.84 7.63
CA GLN A 128 0.74 -7.10 7.28
C GLN A 128 0.45 -8.23 8.28
N LEU A 129 0.40 -7.92 9.57
CA LEU A 129 0.05 -8.87 10.63
C LEU A 129 -1.40 -9.34 10.48
N VAL A 130 -2.35 -8.43 10.32
CA VAL A 130 -3.76 -8.80 10.12
C VAL A 130 -3.93 -9.65 8.85
N ARG A 131 -3.25 -9.31 7.75
CA ARG A 131 -3.20 -10.15 6.53
C ARG A 131 -2.67 -11.54 6.83
N PHE A 132 -1.59 -11.65 7.59
CA PHE A 132 -0.95 -12.91 7.92
C PHE A 132 -1.87 -13.80 8.76
N PHE A 133 -2.45 -13.27 9.84
CA PHE A 133 -3.37 -14.01 10.70
C PHE A 133 -4.64 -14.43 9.95
N ASN A 134 -5.19 -13.54 9.11
CA ASN A 134 -6.35 -13.85 8.29
C ASN A 134 -6.07 -14.95 7.26
N LYS A 135 -4.92 -14.89 6.57
CA LYS A 135 -4.52 -15.90 5.56
C LYS A 135 -4.50 -17.32 6.13
N TYR A 136 -4.11 -17.47 7.38
CA TYR A 136 -4.01 -18.75 8.07
C TYR A 136 -5.20 -19.05 9.00
N ASN A 137 -6.30 -18.29 8.86
CA ASN A 137 -7.52 -18.46 9.67
C ASN A 137 -7.26 -18.45 11.19
N LEU A 138 -6.21 -17.74 11.65
CA LEU A 138 -5.85 -17.72 13.07
C LEU A 138 -6.86 -16.95 13.92
N PHE A 139 -7.69 -16.10 13.30
CA PHE A 139 -8.77 -15.42 14.01
C PHE A 139 -9.97 -16.33 14.33
N GLU A 140 -10.09 -17.47 13.65
CA GLU A 140 -11.29 -18.31 13.75
C GLU A 140 -11.56 -18.77 15.18
N ARG A 141 -12.81 -18.62 15.60
CA ARG A 141 -13.28 -19.00 16.93
C ARG A 141 -14.80 -19.16 16.94
N ASN A 142 -15.31 -19.77 18.00
CA ASN A 142 -16.73 -19.77 18.28
C ASN A 142 -17.19 -18.41 18.81
N PHE A 143 -18.37 -18.00 18.36
CA PHE A 143 -19.02 -16.75 18.74
C PHE A 143 -20.24 -16.98 19.62
N THR A 144 -20.49 -16.05 20.54
CA THR A 144 -21.76 -16.00 21.26
C THR A 144 -22.87 -15.42 20.38
N ALA A 145 -24.13 -15.60 20.77
CA ALA A 145 -25.27 -15.04 20.05
C ALA A 145 -25.22 -13.51 19.93
N ASP A 146 -24.78 -12.83 20.98
CA ASP A 146 -24.62 -11.37 20.99
C ASP A 146 -23.50 -10.91 20.04
N GLU A 147 -22.39 -11.66 19.99
CA GLU A 147 -21.29 -11.37 19.07
C GLU A 147 -21.73 -11.57 17.60
N LEU A 148 -22.51 -12.62 17.32
CA LEU A 148 -23.08 -12.83 15.98
C LEU A 148 -24.03 -11.70 15.56
N LYS A 149 -24.82 -11.17 16.50
CA LYS A 149 -25.70 -10.01 16.23
C LYS A 149 -24.90 -8.77 15.83
N ILE A 150 -23.80 -8.49 16.54
CA ILE A 150 -22.87 -7.40 16.22
C ILE A 150 -22.27 -7.59 14.83
N ILE A 151 -21.85 -8.81 14.50
CA ILE A 151 -21.27 -9.13 13.19
C ILE A 151 -22.29 -8.91 12.08
N GLN A 152 -23.54 -9.30 12.30
CA GLN A 152 -24.62 -9.10 11.34
C GLN A 152 -24.91 -7.61 11.11
N GLU A 153 -24.97 -6.80 12.18
CA GLU A 153 -25.09 -5.34 12.08
C GLU A 153 -23.96 -4.74 11.23
N ILE A 154 -22.71 -5.15 11.47
CA ILE A 154 -21.56 -4.68 10.70
C ILE A 154 -21.71 -5.00 9.20
N LYS A 155 -22.16 -6.21 8.86
CA LYS A 155 -22.34 -6.64 7.47
C LYS A 155 -23.44 -5.85 6.75
N GLU A 156 -24.50 -5.50 7.46
CA GLU A 156 -25.67 -4.82 6.89
C GLU A 156 -25.43 -3.31 6.73
N GLU A 157 -24.90 -2.66 7.76
CA GLU A 157 -24.77 -1.20 7.84
C GLU A 157 -23.46 -0.67 7.25
N HIS A 158 -22.39 -1.49 7.24
CA HIS A 158 -21.05 -1.03 6.86
C HIS A 158 -20.50 -1.74 5.61
N LYS A 159 -21.30 -1.76 4.53
CA LYS A 159 -20.94 -2.40 3.25
C LYS A 159 -19.58 -1.98 2.70
N LEU A 160 -19.27 -0.68 2.74
CA LEU A 160 -17.97 -0.16 2.28
C LEU A 160 -16.79 -0.68 3.10
N LEU A 161 -16.97 -0.88 4.41
CA LEU A 161 -15.94 -1.48 5.26
C LEU A 161 -15.71 -2.93 4.86
N ALA A 162 -16.77 -3.72 4.67
CA ALA A 162 -16.64 -5.12 4.26
C ALA A 162 -15.90 -5.26 2.91
N VAL A 163 -16.21 -4.40 1.93
CA VAL A 163 -15.50 -4.37 0.65
C VAL A 163 -14.03 -3.98 0.84
N ASN A 164 -13.74 -2.96 1.67
CA ASN A 164 -12.38 -2.55 1.98
C ASN A 164 -11.56 -3.68 2.65
N LEU A 165 -12.15 -4.36 3.64
CA LEU A 165 -11.52 -5.49 4.31
C LEU A 165 -11.24 -6.63 3.35
N LYS A 166 -12.15 -6.90 2.41
CA LYS A 166 -11.95 -7.91 1.39
C LYS A 166 -10.76 -7.57 0.50
N ASP A 167 -10.69 -6.32 0.07
CA ASP A 167 -9.62 -5.79 -0.75
C ASP A 167 -8.25 -5.81 -0.06
N LEU A 168 -8.21 -5.51 1.24
CA LEU A 168 -6.98 -5.47 2.02
C LEU A 168 -6.54 -6.85 2.50
N PHE A 169 -7.46 -7.72 2.92
CA PHE A 169 -7.15 -8.92 3.69
C PHE A 169 -7.58 -10.22 3.01
N GLY A 170 -8.27 -10.15 1.86
CA GLY A 170 -8.75 -11.33 1.14
C GLY A 170 -10.12 -11.78 1.63
N THR A 171 -10.24 -13.01 2.11
CA THR A 171 -11.50 -13.52 2.67
C THR A 171 -11.89 -12.73 3.90
N VAL A 172 -13.16 -12.32 4.01
CA VAL A 172 -13.69 -11.61 5.17
C VAL A 172 -14.56 -12.58 5.96
N SER A 173 -13.98 -13.22 6.97
CA SER A 173 -14.72 -14.05 7.90
C SER A 173 -15.31 -13.24 9.05
N ASP A 174 -16.24 -13.85 9.77
CA ASP A 174 -16.89 -13.27 10.96
C ASP A 174 -15.84 -12.96 12.04
N ALA A 175 -14.83 -13.80 12.15
CA ALA A 175 -13.62 -13.61 12.94
C ALA A 175 -12.87 -12.32 12.62
N LEU A 176 -12.59 -12.07 11.33
CA LEU A 176 -11.91 -10.85 10.90
C LEU A 176 -12.76 -9.60 11.18
N LEU A 177 -14.07 -9.65 10.87
CA LEU A 177 -14.99 -8.53 11.10
C LEU A 177 -15.03 -8.17 12.58
N PHE A 178 -15.22 -9.17 13.45
CA PHE A 178 -15.26 -8.96 14.89
C PHE A 178 -13.93 -8.42 15.41
N TYR A 179 -12.80 -8.98 14.96
CA TYR A 179 -11.48 -8.49 15.34
C TYR A 179 -11.30 -7.01 14.98
N VAL A 180 -11.57 -6.62 13.73
CA VAL A 180 -11.40 -5.25 13.24
C VAL A 180 -12.30 -4.26 13.97
N CYS A 181 -13.56 -4.62 14.24
CA CYS A 181 -14.54 -3.69 14.76
C CYS A 181 -14.61 -3.66 16.30
N LYS A 182 -14.14 -4.71 16.99
CA LYS A 182 -14.18 -4.79 18.46
C LYS A 182 -12.80 -4.89 19.10
N ILE A 183 -11.93 -5.79 18.62
CA ILE A 183 -10.63 -6.00 19.26
C ILE A 183 -9.63 -4.89 18.92
N MET A 184 -9.50 -4.52 17.64
CA MET A 184 -8.57 -3.46 17.26
C MET A 184 -8.89 -2.12 17.95
N PRO A 185 -10.14 -1.63 18.03
CA PRO A 185 -10.42 -0.36 18.71
C PRO A 185 -10.19 -0.46 20.23
N TYR A 186 -10.40 -1.63 20.83
CA TYR A 186 -10.00 -1.87 22.22
C TYR A 186 -8.48 -1.77 22.42
N ASP A 187 -7.68 -2.24 21.46
CA ASP A 187 -6.22 -2.09 21.53
C ASP A 187 -5.79 -0.61 21.51
N TYR A 188 -6.53 0.28 20.82
CA TYR A 188 -6.30 1.73 20.87
C TYR A 188 -6.57 2.32 22.25
N LEU A 189 -7.67 1.89 22.89
CA LEU A 189 -8.00 2.28 24.25
C LEU A 189 -6.85 1.92 25.20
N LYS A 190 -6.36 0.68 25.11
CA LYS A 190 -5.24 0.20 25.92
C LYS A 190 -3.97 1.00 25.63
N TRP A 191 -3.66 1.24 24.36
CA TRP A 191 -2.50 2.03 23.95
C TRP A 191 -2.51 3.46 24.51
N ILE A 192 -3.64 4.19 24.39
CA ILE A 192 -3.77 5.54 24.95
C ILE A 192 -3.65 5.50 26.48
N ARG A 193 -4.33 4.56 27.14
CA ARG A 193 -4.28 4.40 28.60
C ARG A 193 -2.86 4.15 29.09
N ASP A 194 -2.12 3.28 28.42
CA ASP A 194 -0.73 2.96 28.76
C ASP A 194 0.20 4.17 28.53
N MET A 195 -0.06 4.96 27.48
CA MET A 195 0.65 6.22 27.22
C MET A 195 0.41 7.27 28.31
N LEU A 196 -0.84 7.46 28.76
CA LEU A 196 -1.18 8.39 29.85
C LEU A 196 -0.56 7.97 31.19
N LYS A 197 -0.50 6.67 31.46
CA LYS A 197 0.08 6.15 32.72
C LYS A 197 1.60 6.22 32.77
N ASN A 198 2.30 6.29 31.64
CA ASN A 198 3.76 6.22 31.59
C ASN A 198 4.40 7.62 31.54
N PRO A 199 5.08 8.09 32.61
CA PRO A 199 5.71 9.41 32.65
C PRO A 199 6.71 9.68 31.54
N ARG A 200 7.37 8.64 31.03
CA ARG A 200 8.35 8.78 29.94
C ARG A 200 7.69 9.13 28.61
N ASN A 201 6.40 8.86 28.45
CA ASN A 201 5.64 9.11 27.24
C ASN A 201 4.92 10.46 27.26
N HIS A 202 4.97 11.22 28.37
CA HIS A 202 4.25 12.49 28.52
C HIS A 202 4.74 13.62 27.60
N ARG A 203 5.88 13.45 26.93
CA ARG A 203 6.32 14.39 25.87
C ARG A 203 5.55 14.27 24.55
N PHE A 204 4.79 13.19 24.39
CA PHE A 204 3.98 12.89 23.21
C PHE A 204 2.55 12.54 23.61
N LEU A 205 1.98 13.26 24.59
CA LEU A 205 0.58 13.08 24.98
C LEU A 205 -0.31 13.34 23.77
N MET A 206 -1.09 12.33 23.40
CA MET A 206 -2.15 12.45 22.41
C MET A 206 -3.48 12.51 23.14
N ARG A 207 -4.25 13.57 22.88
CA ARG A 207 -5.61 13.69 23.38
C ARG A 207 -6.50 12.65 22.68
N PRO A 208 -7.31 11.84 23.37
CA PRO A 208 -8.15 10.81 22.73
C PRO A 208 -8.95 11.32 21.53
N LYS A 209 -9.58 12.51 21.62
CA LYS A 209 -10.31 13.15 20.52
C LYS A 209 -9.47 13.48 19.28
N GLN A 210 -8.14 13.62 19.40
CA GLN A 210 -7.28 13.80 18.22
C GLN A 210 -7.31 12.57 17.29
N LEU A 211 -7.75 11.40 17.78
CA LEU A 211 -7.95 10.22 16.93
C LEU A 211 -9.01 10.42 15.85
N GLU A 212 -9.98 11.32 16.04
CA GLU A 212 -10.99 11.64 15.02
C GLU A 212 -10.33 12.12 13.72
N ASN A 213 -9.28 12.92 13.85
CA ASN A 213 -8.56 13.55 12.73
C ASN A 213 -7.23 12.86 12.42
N TRP A 214 -6.93 11.74 13.07
CA TRP A 214 -5.60 11.12 12.97
C TRP A 214 -5.28 10.56 11.58
N THR A 215 -6.31 10.27 10.79
CA THR A 215 -6.17 9.88 9.38
C THR A 215 -6.17 11.06 8.41
N ASP A 216 -6.43 12.28 8.88
CA ASP A 216 -6.39 13.47 8.02
C ASP A 216 -4.97 13.89 7.67
N TYR A 217 -4.00 13.43 8.45
CA TYR A 217 -2.58 13.52 8.14
C TYR A 217 -2.01 12.12 8.24
N PHE A 218 -2.18 11.34 7.18
CA PHE A 218 -1.68 9.98 7.11
C PHE A 218 -0.34 9.95 6.35
N PRO A 219 0.81 10.04 7.05
CA PRO A 219 2.09 9.92 6.40
C PRO A 219 2.39 8.45 6.08
N ILE A 220 2.77 8.19 4.84
CA ILE A 220 3.54 7.02 4.44
C ILE A 220 4.91 7.54 3.98
N TYR A 221 6.01 6.84 4.21
CA TYR A 221 7.37 7.29 3.85
C TYR A 221 7.42 8.01 2.47
N GLY A 222 7.51 9.34 2.45
CA GLY A 222 7.54 10.16 1.21
C GLY A 222 6.19 10.70 0.72
N LEU A 223 5.07 10.16 1.21
CA LEU A 223 3.70 10.55 0.86
C LEU A 223 2.98 11.18 2.04
N ILE A 224 2.33 12.33 1.82
CA ILE A 224 1.41 12.91 2.79
C ILE A 224 0.00 12.82 2.19
N ILE A 225 -0.93 12.30 2.98
CA ILE A 225 -2.35 12.30 2.64
C ILE A 225 -3.07 13.35 3.46
N ARG A 226 -3.88 14.19 2.81
CA ARG A 226 -4.65 15.27 3.44
C ARG A 226 -6.12 15.24 3.07
N ASN A 227 -7.00 15.48 4.02
CA ASN A 227 -8.41 15.75 3.72
C ASN A 227 -8.55 17.22 3.29
N LEU A 228 -9.06 17.46 2.09
CA LEU A 228 -9.24 18.79 1.52
C LEU A 228 -10.68 19.32 1.64
N GLY A 229 -11.65 18.47 2.02
CA GLY A 229 -13.06 18.85 2.15
C GLY A 229 -14.02 17.88 1.44
N SER A 230 -15.19 18.40 1.06
CA SER A 230 -16.26 17.60 0.42
C SER A 230 -16.10 17.51 -1.10
N VAL A 231 -16.59 16.41 -1.67
CA VAL A 231 -16.63 16.19 -3.12
C VAL A 231 -17.59 17.16 -3.79
N GLU A 232 -18.70 17.47 -3.12
CA GLU A 232 -19.73 18.39 -3.57
C GLU A 232 -19.16 19.81 -3.77
N ASP A 233 -18.37 20.31 -2.82
CA ASP A 233 -17.73 21.64 -2.92
C ASP A 233 -16.70 21.68 -4.05
N PHE A 234 -15.90 20.62 -4.19
CA PHE A 234 -14.92 20.52 -5.28
C PHE A 234 -15.60 20.55 -6.65
N ILE A 235 -16.66 19.76 -6.84
CA ILE A 235 -17.41 19.74 -8.11
C ILE A 235 -18.03 21.11 -8.39
N LYS A 236 -18.61 21.76 -7.37
CA LYS A 236 -19.18 23.10 -7.51
C LYS A 236 -18.13 24.14 -7.92
N ALA A 237 -16.91 24.06 -7.38
CA ALA A 237 -15.81 24.93 -7.77
C ALA A 237 -15.41 24.73 -9.24
N VAL A 238 -15.35 23.46 -9.69
CA VAL A 238 -15.08 23.11 -11.10
C VAL A 238 -16.16 23.66 -12.03
N GLU A 239 -17.43 23.45 -11.70
CA GLU A 239 -18.57 23.94 -12.50
C GLU A 239 -18.59 25.47 -12.58
N THR A 240 -18.34 26.14 -11.47
CA THR A 240 -18.33 27.62 -11.41
C THR A 240 -17.25 28.20 -12.30
N MET A 241 -16.03 27.66 -12.23
CA MET A 241 -14.91 28.18 -13.01
C MET A 241 -15.05 27.86 -14.50
N GLN A 242 -15.59 26.70 -14.86
CA GLN A 242 -15.89 26.38 -16.26
C GLN A 242 -16.94 27.31 -16.88
N ASN A 243 -17.88 27.83 -16.09
CA ASN A 243 -18.91 28.77 -16.58
C ASN A 243 -18.39 30.22 -16.68
N LEU A 244 -17.40 30.59 -15.87
CA LEU A 244 -16.77 31.93 -15.86
C LEU A 244 -15.74 32.07 -16.99
N ASP A 245 -14.92 31.04 -17.16
CA ASP A 245 -13.94 30.95 -18.22
C ASP A 245 -14.64 30.52 -19.52
N ASN A 246 -15.10 31.48 -20.32
CA ASN A 246 -15.40 31.30 -21.76
C ASN A 246 -14.14 30.88 -22.58
N THR A 247 -13.14 30.26 -21.93
CA THR A 247 -11.85 29.93 -22.51
C THR A 247 -11.92 28.58 -23.21
N LYS A 248 -11.28 28.51 -24.37
CA LYS A 248 -11.13 27.31 -25.19
C LYS A 248 -10.18 26.27 -24.57
N GLU A 249 -9.84 26.37 -23.28
CA GLU A 249 -8.82 25.53 -22.65
C GLU A 249 -9.44 24.24 -22.09
N ASP A 250 -8.84 23.09 -22.44
CA ASP A 250 -9.28 21.78 -21.95
C ASP A 250 -8.95 21.52 -20.47
N ILE A 251 -8.19 22.43 -19.83
CA ILE A 251 -7.74 22.32 -18.44
C ILE A 251 -7.95 23.65 -17.73
N ILE A 252 -8.52 23.60 -16.53
CA ILE A 252 -8.64 24.75 -15.63
C ILE A 252 -7.66 24.61 -14.47
N LYS A 253 -7.28 25.76 -13.90
CA LYS A 253 -6.48 25.84 -12.68
C LYS A 253 -7.38 26.24 -11.53
N LEU A 254 -7.44 25.44 -10.48
CA LEU A 254 -8.15 25.78 -9.25
C LEU A 254 -7.16 25.86 -8.10
N GLU A 255 -7.31 26.90 -7.28
CA GLU A 255 -6.61 26.99 -6.00
C GLU A 255 -7.53 26.42 -4.92
N PHE A 256 -7.07 25.38 -4.24
CA PHE A 256 -7.76 24.80 -3.08
C PHE A 256 -6.91 25.03 -1.83
N ASN A 257 -7.57 25.33 -0.71
CA ASN A 257 -6.95 25.57 0.61
C ASN A 257 -5.68 26.42 0.59
N PRO A 258 -5.79 27.76 0.52
CA PRO A 258 -4.64 28.66 0.40
C PRO A 258 -3.74 28.77 1.65
N ARG A 259 -3.85 27.90 2.65
CA ARG A 259 -3.23 28.12 3.98
C ARG A 259 -2.71 26.86 4.65
N TYR A 260 -1.46 26.49 4.38
CA TYR A 260 -0.68 25.74 5.37
C TYR A 260 -0.11 26.73 6.37
N ILE A 261 -0.77 26.85 7.52
CA ILE A 261 -0.19 27.55 8.66
C ILE A 261 0.72 26.53 9.37
N ILE A 262 2.03 26.65 9.19
CA ILE A 262 2.97 26.00 10.10
C ILE A 262 3.00 26.88 11.36
N THR A 263 2.20 26.53 12.35
CA THR A 263 2.23 27.13 13.68
C THR A 263 3.20 26.39 14.57
N VAL A 264 4.16 27.12 15.13
CA VAL A 264 4.88 26.70 16.34
C VAL A 264 4.23 27.45 17.48
N ASN A 265 3.69 26.72 18.46
CA ASN A 265 2.99 27.27 19.62
C ASN A 265 1.75 28.13 19.27
N GLU A 266 0.88 27.62 18.38
CA GLU A 266 -0.46 28.17 18.04
C GLU A 266 -0.54 29.61 17.50
N ASP A 267 0.51 30.43 17.60
CA ASP A 267 0.42 31.89 17.38
C ASP A 267 1.25 32.44 16.21
N HIS A 268 2.10 31.65 15.55
CA HIS A 268 3.03 32.16 14.53
C HIS A 268 2.85 31.47 13.17
N ILE A 269 2.37 32.22 12.16
CA ILE A 269 2.31 31.77 10.76
C ILE A 269 3.68 31.94 10.10
N ILE A 270 4.36 30.84 9.79
CA ILE A 270 5.74 30.88 9.26
C ILE A 270 5.80 31.07 7.73
N ARG A 271 4.87 30.47 6.94
CA ARG A 271 4.79 30.62 5.47
C ARG A 271 3.38 30.37 4.96
N GLU A 272 2.97 31.11 3.92
CA GLU A 272 1.76 30.82 3.13
C GLU A 272 2.17 30.04 1.88
N PHE A 273 1.53 28.90 1.64
CA PHE A 273 1.69 28.13 0.40
C PHE A 273 0.34 28.07 -0.31
N ARG A 274 0.37 28.36 -1.62
CA ARG A 274 -0.79 28.21 -2.50
C ARG A 274 -0.62 26.96 -3.34
N GLU A 275 -1.61 26.08 -3.27
CA GLU A 275 -1.66 24.82 -3.97
C GLU A 275 -2.51 24.97 -5.23
N ILE A 276 -1.89 24.83 -6.40
CA ILE A 276 -2.58 24.95 -7.70
C ILE A 276 -2.91 23.57 -8.22
N HIS A 277 -4.19 23.26 -8.36
CA HIS A 277 -4.68 22.03 -8.95
C HIS A 277 -4.95 22.23 -10.44
N LEU A 278 -4.33 21.40 -11.27
CA LEU A 278 -4.70 21.25 -12.67
C LEU A 278 -5.85 20.27 -12.80
N ILE A 279 -6.92 20.69 -13.46
CA ILE A 279 -8.16 19.93 -13.56
C ILE A 279 -8.61 19.84 -15.00
N HIS A 280 -8.97 18.63 -15.42
CA HIS A 280 -9.64 18.41 -16.70
C HIS A 280 -11.16 18.37 -16.45
N PRO A 281 -11.89 19.49 -16.57
CA PRO A 281 -13.28 19.60 -16.11
C PRO A 281 -14.20 18.57 -16.79
N LYS A 282 -14.01 18.29 -18.09
CA LYS A 282 -14.82 17.29 -18.80
C LYS A 282 -14.74 15.89 -18.17
N ASN A 283 -13.60 15.52 -17.57
CA ASN A 283 -13.45 14.22 -16.90
C ASN A 283 -14.27 14.19 -15.59
N VAL A 284 -14.17 15.26 -14.80
CA VAL A 284 -14.91 15.41 -13.54
C VAL A 284 -16.41 15.38 -13.82
N LEU A 285 -16.89 16.19 -14.76
CA LEU A 285 -18.32 16.26 -15.09
C LEU A 285 -18.85 14.96 -15.70
N LYS A 286 -18.09 14.32 -16.61
CA LYS A 286 -18.49 13.03 -17.19
C LYS A 286 -18.67 11.94 -16.14
N ASN A 287 -17.91 12.00 -15.04
CA ASN A 287 -17.98 11.02 -13.96
C ASN A 287 -18.71 11.54 -12.71
N LYS A 288 -19.32 12.73 -12.76
CA LYS A 288 -19.94 13.41 -11.60
C LYS A 288 -20.84 12.50 -10.77
N GLU A 289 -21.82 11.86 -11.39
CA GLU A 289 -22.75 10.97 -10.69
C GLU A 289 -22.04 9.77 -10.03
N LYS A 290 -20.98 9.25 -10.65
CA LYS A 290 -20.20 8.16 -10.08
C LYS A 290 -19.32 8.60 -8.92
N ILE A 291 -18.81 9.83 -8.99
CA ILE A 291 -17.98 10.47 -7.97
C ILE A 291 -18.85 10.81 -6.74
N LEU A 292 -20.07 11.28 -6.95
CA LEU A 292 -21.03 11.63 -5.88
C LEU A 292 -21.70 10.42 -5.24
N ASN A 293 -21.72 9.26 -5.91
CA ASN A 293 -22.33 8.05 -5.37
C ASN A 293 -21.47 7.42 -4.26
N LYS A 294 -21.91 7.62 -3.01
CA LYS A 294 -21.21 7.16 -1.80
C LYS A 294 -21.25 5.64 -1.59
N ASP A 295 -22.16 4.91 -2.23
CA ASP A 295 -22.23 3.46 -2.11
C ASP A 295 -21.18 2.73 -2.95
N ASN A 296 -20.46 3.45 -3.81
CA ASN A 296 -19.50 2.87 -4.74
C ASN A 296 -18.08 2.90 -4.15
N TYR A 297 -17.51 1.72 -3.88
CA TYR A 297 -16.14 1.57 -3.38
C TYR A 297 -15.10 1.84 -4.46
N LYS A 298 -14.96 3.10 -4.87
CA LYS A 298 -14.02 3.56 -5.88
C LYS A 298 -13.44 4.92 -5.55
N PHE A 299 -12.17 5.09 -5.87
CA PHE A 299 -11.47 6.35 -5.75
C PHE A 299 -11.26 6.93 -7.14
N TYR A 300 -11.94 8.03 -7.47
CA TYR A 300 -11.76 8.68 -8.77
C TYR A 300 -10.73 9.80 -8.62
N SER A 301 -9.73 9.82 -9.51
CA SER A 301 -8.82 10.95 -9.62
C SER A 301 -9.57 12.17 -10.13
N LEU A 302 -9.38 13.30 -9.44
CA LEU A 302 -10.04 14.57 -9.71
C LEU A 302 -9.08 15.59 -10.35
N SER A 303 -7.84 15.65 -9.86
CA SER A 303 -6.88 16.67 -10.28
C SER A 303 -5.43 16.27 -10.01
N MET A 304 -4.49 17.01 -10.57
CA MET A 304 -3.06 16.97 -10.20
C MET A 304 -2.66 18.26 -9.50
N LEU A 305 -1.95 18.15 -8.38
CA LEU A 305 -1.40 19.28 -7.65
C LEU A 305 -0.03 19.70 -8.21
N ILE A 306 0.13 21.00 -8.47
CA ILE A 306 1.39 21.66 -8.84
C ILE A 306 1.77 22.66 -7.75
N PHE A 307 2.87 22.38 -7.05
CA PHE A 307 3.49 23.36 -6.14
C PHE A 307 4.32 24.39 -6.91
N GLY A 308 4.28 25.63 -6.43
CA GLY A 308 5.09 26.76 -6.89
C GLY A 308 6.19 27.19 -5.90
N GLY A 309 6.81 26.28 -5.14
CA GLY A 309 7.79 26.65 -4.09
C GLY A 309 8.93 25.64 -3.85
N LEU A 310 10.08 26.16 -3.41
CA LEU A 310 11.34 25.44 -3.11
C LEU A 310 11.27 24.66 -1.77
N GLY A 311 10.45 23.61 -1.70
CA GLY A 311 10.37 22.69 -0.56
C GLY A 311 10.40 21.21 -0.99
N PRO A 312 10.65 20.26 -0.07
CA PRO A 312 10.70 18.81 -0.35
C PRO A 312 9.32 18.17 -0.66
N GLN A 313 8.28 18.98 -0.85
CA GLN A 313 6.90 18.55 -1.10
C GLN A 313 6.66 18.55 -2.61
N GLY A 314 6.59 17.35 -3.19
CA GLY A 314 6.46 17.16 -4.63
C GLY A 314 5.00 17.16 -5.11
N TYR A 315 4.85 16.90 -6.41
CA TYR A 315 3.58 16.93 -7.13
C TYR A 315 2.65 15.79 -6.68
N GLY A 316 1.34 16.02 -6.68
CA GLY A 316 0.37 15.09 -6.10
C GLY A 316 -0.86 14.84 -6.97
N LEU A 317 -1.74 13.93 -6.52
CA LEU A 317 -3.07 13.73 -7.11
C LEU A 317 -4.13 13.95 -6.03
N THR A 318 -5.25 14.52 -6.44
CA THR A 318 -6.45 14.61 -5.62
C THR A 318 -7.45 13.54 -6.04
N TYR A 319 -8.09 12.90 -5.07
CA TYR A 319 -9.04 11.81 -5.24
C TYR A 319 -10.35 12.09 -4.52
N SER A 320 -11.45 11.61 -5.10
CA SER A 320 -12.72 11.43 -4.36
C SER A 320 -12.69 10.10 -3.60
N THR A 321 -13.29 10.07 -2.42
CA THR A 321 -13.51 8.83 -1.68
C THR A 321 -14.93 8.33 -1.81
N PRO A 322 -15.17 7.03 -1.55
CA PRO A 322 -16.52 6.49 -1.41
C PRO A 322 -17.36 7.18 -0.31
N LYS A 323 -16.76 7.94 0.62
CA LYS A 323 -17.53 8.65 1.65
C LYS A 323 -17.93 10.08 1.23
N GLY A 324 -17.57 10.51 0.03
CA GLY A 324 -17.82 11.88 -0.44
C GLY A 324 -16.77 12.88 0.05
N GLU A 325 -15.55 12.42 0.33
CA GLU A 325 -14.44 13.28 0.74
C GLU A 325 -13.48 13.52 -0.44
N VAL A 326 -12.78 14.64 -0.42
CA VAL A 326 -11.70 14.97 -1.35
C VAL A 326 -10.38 14.84 -0.60
N ILE A 327 -9.49 14.03 -1.15
CA ILE A 327 -8.22 13.70 -0.51
C ILE A 327 -7.07 14.03 -1.43
N GLU A 328 -6.09 14.72 -0.89
CA GLU A 328 -4.80 14.94 -1.51
C GLU A 328 -3.85 13.78 -1.20
N ILE A 329 -3.06 13.36 -2.18
CA ILE A 329 -1.86 12.56 -1.97
C ILE A 329 -0.69 13.28 -2.63
N CYS A 330 0.21 13.81 -1.81
CA CYS A 330 1.48 14.40 -2.28
C CYS A 330 2.49 13.28 -2.55
N SER A 331 3.27 13.36 -3.63
CA SER A 331 4.46 12.53 -3.80
C SER A 331 5.74 13.29 -3.45
N ASP A 332 6.78 12.61 -2.98
CA ASP A 332 8.08 13.26 -2.81
C ASP A 332 8.76 13.51 -4.18
N GLN A 333 9.74 14.42 -4.22
CA GLN A 333 10.44 14.76 -5.46
C GLN A 333 11.22 13.55 -6.04
N ARG A 334 11.83 12.71 -5.20
CA ARG A 334 12.56 11.51 -5.63
C ARG A 334 11.60 10.45 -6.17
N GLU A 335 10.38 10.42 -5.67
CA GLU A 335 9.29 9.62 -6.16
C GLU A 335 8.80 10.14 -7.50
N THR A 336 8.58 11.44 -7.63
CA THR A 336 8.23 12.03 -8.94
C THR A 336 9.25 11.65 -10.03
N GLU A 337 10.55 11.71 -9.73
CA GLU A 337 11.63 11.28 -10.63
C GLU A 337 11.55 9.80 -10.99
N ALA A 338 11.29 8.93 -10.01
CA ALA A 338 11.19 7.50 -10.28
C ALA A 338 9.93 7.12 -11.09
N ILE A 339 8.82 7.87 -10.99
CA ILE A 339 7.64 7.71 -11.86
C ILE A 339 8.01 8.04 -13.30
N ILE A 340 8.73 9.15 -13.53
CA ILE A 340 9.21 9.54 -14.86
C ILE A 340 10.09 8.43 -15.45
N VAL A 341 11.01 7.88 -14.66
CA VAL A 341 11.87 6.76 -15.09
C VAL A 341 11.04 5.53 -15.47
N GLN A 342 10.05 5.13 -14.67
CA GLN A 342 9.18 3.99 -14.99
C GLN A 342 8.34 4.24 -16.25
N PHE A 343 7.81 5.45 -16.44
CA PHE A 343 7.06 5.81 -17.64
C PHE A 343 7.95 5.76 -18.89
N LYS A 344 9.16 6.30 -18.82
CA LYS A 344 10.16 6.20 -19.91
C LYS A 344 10.56 4.74 -20.17
N GLN A 345 10.65 3.88 -19.15
CA GLN A 345 10.83 2.43 -19.31
C GLN A 345 9.65 1.78 -20.05
N TYR A 346 8.41 2.16 -19.72
CA TYR A 346 7.23 1.67 -20.43
C TYR A 346 7.21 2.08 -21.91
N LEU A 347 7.49 3.35 -22.20
CA LEU A 347 7.58 3.86 -23.58
C LEU A 347 8.66 3.10 -24.36
N LYS A 348 9.84 2.89 -23.77
CA LYS A 348 10.91 2.06 -24.34
C LYS A 348 10.42 0.65 -24.68
N LYS A 349 9.81 -0.06 -23.72
CA LYS A 349 9.30 -1.43 -23.95
C LYS A 349 8.28 -1.49 -25.09
N ARG A 350 7.33 -0.54 -25.12
CA ARG A 350 6.34 -0.45 -26.21
C ARG A 350 6.98 -0.13 -27.55
N PHE A 351 7.94 0.78 -27.58
CA PHE A 351 8.68 1.12 -28.79
C PHE A 351 9.45 -0.10 -29.34
N LEU A 352 10.25 -0.77 -28.52
CA LEU A 352 11.04 -1.94 -28.94
C LEU A 352 10.13 -3.05 -29.49
N SER A 353 9.03 -3.36 -28.80
CA SER A 353 8.08 -4.37 -29.27
C SER A 353 7.40 -3.99 -30.59
N LYS A 354 7.09 -2.69 -30.80
CA LYS A 354 6.51 -2.22 -32.06
C LYS A 354 7.54 -2.25 -33.19
N LEU A 355 8.78 -1.82 -32.92
CA LEU A 355 9.88 -1.82 -33.87
C LEU A 355 10.19 -3.24 -34.36
N GLU A 356 10.25 -4.21 -33.45
CA GLU A 356 10.47 -5.61 -33.80
C GLU A 356 9.40 -6.15 -34.76
N LYS A 357 8.12 -5.82 -34.52
CA LYS A 357 7.00 -6.18 -35.41
C LYS A 357 7.10 -5.52 -36.77
N GLU A 358 7.50 -4.25 -36.83
CA GLU A 358 7.69 -3.54 -38.10
C GLU A 358 8.86 -4.13 -38.90
N MET A 359 10.01 -4.37 -38.26
CA MET A 359 11.16 -5.01 -38.91
C MET A 359 10.82 -6.44 -39.39
N LYS A 360 9.99 -7.18 -38.64
CA LYS A 360 9.45 -8.48 -39.07
C LYS A 360 8.58 -8.36 -40.32
N GLY A 361 7.70 -7.36 -40.38
CA GLY A 361 6.85 -7.11 -41.55
C GLY A 361 7.63 -6.69 -42.81
N LEU A 362 8.87 -6.24 -42.64
CA LEU A 362 9.81 -5.91 -43.71
C LEU A 362 10.75 -7.05 -44.09
N ASP A 363 10.53 -8.26 -43.54
CA ASP A 363 11.31 -9.47 -43.80
C ASP A 363 12.81 -9.32 -43.44
N ILE A 364 13.11 -8.50 -42.43
CA ILE A 364 14.46 -8.37 -41.88
C ILE A 364 14.80 -9.62 -41.07
N ASP A 365 16.00 -10.13 -41.27
CA ASP A 365 16.50 -11.33 -40.62
C ASP A 365 16.38 -11.28 -39.08
N PHE A 366 16.17 -12.45 -38.47
CA PHE A 366 16.01 -12.57 -37.02
C PHE A 366 17.25 -12.08 -36.26
N ASP A 367 18.46 -12.46 -36.68
CA ASP A 367 19.70 -12.15 -35.96
C ASP A 367 19.97 -10.64 -36.00
N ILE A 368 19.64 -9.98 -37.11
CA ILE A 368 19.75 -8.51 -37.23
C ILE A 368 18.74 -7.82 -36.33
N ARG A 369 17.48 -8.27 -36.34
CA ARG A 369 16.44 -7.70 -35.48
C ARG A 369 16.82 -7.82 -34.02
N GLU A 370 17.26 -9.00 -33.60
CA GLU A 370 17.70 -9.26 -32.23
C GLU A 370 18.87 -8.35 -31.84
N ASN A 371 19.89 -8.23 -32.70
CA ASN A 371 21.03 -7.34 -32.47
C ASN A 371 20.63 -5.87 -32.32
N ILE A 372 19.71 -5.37 -33.16
CA ILE A 372 19.21 -4.00 -33.08
C ILE A 372 18.37 -3.79 -31.81
N ILE A 373 17.49 -4.72 -31.46
CA ILE A 373 16.65 -4.62 -30.26
C ILE A 373 17.49 -4.67 -28.98
N ASN A 374 18.46 -5.58 -28.91
CA ASN A 374 19.36 -5.68 -27.76
C ASN A 374 20.21 -4.41 -27.63
N TYR A 375 20.79 -3.94 -28.73
CA TYR A 375 21.57 -2.69 -28.73
C TYR A 375 20.73 -1.47 -28.29
N LEU A 376 19.52 -1.31 -28.84
CA LEU A 376 18.62 -0.22 -28.45
C LEU A 376 18.13 -0.39 -27.00
N SER A 377 17.94 -1.61 -26.53
CA SER A 377 17.61 -1.87 -25.13
C SER A 377 18.74 -1.41 -24.22
N ASP A 378 20.00 -1.68 -24.56
CA ASP A 378 21.11 -1.29 -23.69
C ASP A 378 21.34 0.22 -23.70
N VAL A 379 21.27 0.84 -24.88
CA VAL A 379 21.59 2.26 -25.03
C VAL A 379 20.44 3.15 -24.59
N ILE A 380 19.18 2.75 -24.80
CA ILE A 380 18.02 3.52 -24.36
C ILE A 380 17.83 3.30 -22.85
N ASN A 381 18.59 4.02 -22.01
CA ASN A 381 18.42 3.99 -20.55
C ASN A 381 17.50 5.13 -20.07
N PRO A 382 16.29 4.82 -19.54
CA PRO A 382 15.32 5.81 -19.07
C PRO A 382 15.79 6.74 -17.94
N LYS A 383 16.90 6.42 -17.26
CA LYS A 383 17.50 7.25 -16.21
C LYS A 383 18.47 8.31 -16.75
N ASN A 384 18.97 8.13 -17.98
CA ASN A 384 19.99 9.00 -18.54
C ASN A 384 19.39 9.86 -19.64
N LEU A 385 19.81 11.12 -19.76
CA LEU A 385 19.60 11.88 -20.98
C LEU A 385 20.64 11.40 -21.99
N ILE A 386 20.20 10.74 -23.08
CA ILE A 386 21.09 10.50 -24.22
C ILE A 386 21.39 11.86 -24.83
N SER A 387 22.68 12.20 -24.90
CA SER A 387 23.11 13.43 -25.55
C SER A 387 22.68 13.44 -27.02
N TYR A 388 22.28 14.59 -27.55
CA TYR A 388 21.97 14.71 -28.98
C TYR A 388 23.13 14.20 -29.87
N TYR A 389 24.38 14.31 -29.39
CA TYR A 389 25.56 13.79 -30.06
C TYR A 389 25.60 12.25 -30.12
N ASP A 390 25.08 11.56 -29.11
CA ASP A 390 25.03 10.09 -29.06
C ASP A 390 23.95 9.54 -29.99
N LYS A 391 22.87 10.29 -30.23
CA LYS A 391 21.78 9.91 -31.15
C LYS A 391 22.28 9.56 -32.55
N ASN A 392 23.18 10.37 -33.10
CA ASN A 392 23.76 10.12 -34.43
C ASN A 392 24.65 8.87 -34.44
N SER A 393 25.38 8.62 -33.35
CA SER A 393 26.20 7.41 -33.21
C SER A 393 25.33 6.15 -33.16
N ILE A 394 24.21 6.20 -32.44
CA ILE A 394 23.22 5.11 -32.34
C ILE A 394 22.64 4.79 -33.72
N LEU A 395 22.14 5.80 -34.42
CA LEU A 395 21.56 5.63 -35.76
C LEU A 395 22.59 5.10 -36.75
N ARG A 396 23.84 5.58 -36.70
CA ARG A 396 24.92 5.08 -37.55
C ARG A 396 25.21 3.60 -37.30
N LYS A 397 25.25 3.17 -36.03
CA LYS A 397 25.51 1.76 -35.70
C LYS A 397 24.37 0.85 -36.16
N ILE A 398 23.12 1.29 -36.02
CA ILE A 398 21.95 0.56 -36.52
C ILE A 398 21.95 0.51 -38.05
N ARG A 399 22.26 1.63 -38.71
CA ARG A 399 22.42 1.67 -40.17
C ARG A 399 23.45 0.64 -40.63
N ASN A 400 24.61 0.58 -39.96
CA ASN A 400 25.66 -0.39 -40.27
C ASN A 400 25.16 -1.84 -40.14
N LEU A 401 24.44 -2.18 -39.05
CA LEU A 401 23.85 -3.50 -38.85
C LEU A 401 22.84 -3.86 -39.95
N LEU A 402 22.01 -2.89 -40.38
CA LEU A 402 21.05 -3.08 -41.47
C LEU A 402 21.72 -3.22 -42.84
N THR A 403 22.86 -2.56 -43.07
CA THR A 403 23.60 -2.61 -44.33
C THR A 403 24.56 -3.79 -44.47
N GLN A 404 24.88 -4.49 -43.38
CA GLN A 404 25.72 -5.70 -43.39
C GLN A 404 25.01 -6.91 -44.02
N TYR A 405 23.74 -6.79 -44.39
CA TYR A 405 22.96 -7.82 -45.07
C TYR A 405 23.07 -7.65 -46.60
N ASP A 406 23.67 -8.61 -47.29
CA ASP A 406 23.94 -8.57 -48.74
C ASP A 406 22.67 -8.46 -49.61
N GLY A 407 21.48 -8.78 -49.09
CA GLY A 407 20.19 -8.67 -49.80
C GLY A 407 19.55 -7.28 -49.83
N LEU A 408 20.11 -6.28 -49.14
CA LEU A 408 19.54 -4.92 -49.03
C LEU A 408 20.25 -3.87 -49.89
N GLN A 409 21.18 -4.27 -50.75
CA GLN A 409 21.90 -3.32 -51.61
C GLN A 409 20.96 -2.69 -52.64
N ASN A 410 20.81 -1.36 -52.52
CA ASN A 410 20.11 -0.40 -53.39
C ASN A 410 18.58 -0.46 -53.49
N GLU A 411 17.91 -1.62 -53.53
CA GLU A 411 16.44 -1.66 -53.78
C GLU A 411 15.58 -1.27 -52.55
N ASN A 412 16.12 -1.32 -51.34
CA ASN A 412 15.36 -1.07 -50.10
C ASN A 412 15.90 0.10 -49.26
N LYS A 413 16.74 0.98 -49.85
CA LYS A 413 17.34 2.14 -49.16
C LYS A 413 16.29 3.03 -48.48
N PHE A 414 15.16 3.25 -49.14
CA PHE A 414 14.04 4.03 -48.59
C PHE A 414 13.46 3.41 -47.30
N LYS A 415 13.35 2.09 -47.23
CA LYS A 415 12.82 1.37 -46.06
C LYS A 415 13.78 1.42 -44.87
N ILE A 416 15.09 1.35 -45.13
CA ILE A 416 16.11 1.51 -44.08
C ILE A 416 16.04 2.92 -43.49
N GLU A 417 15.91 3.95 -44.33
CA GLU A 417 15.76 5.32 -43.86
C GLU A 417 14.45 5.51 -43.07
N GLU A 418 13.34 4.89 -43.50
CA GLU A 418 12.07 4.91 -42.74
C GLU A 418 12.23 4.31 -41.33
N ILE A 419 12.92 3.18 -41.20
CA ILE A 419 13.24 2.56 -39.90
C ILE A 419 14.10 3.50 -39.05
N LEU A 420 15.14 4.08 -39.63
CA LEU A 420 16.04 5.00 -38.93
C LEU A 420 15.31 6.28 -38.47
N GLU A 421 14.40 6.82 -39.27
CA GLU A 421 13.55 7.95 -38.88
C GLU A 421 12.60 7.61 -37.73
N LYS A 422 11.98 6.42 -37.76
CA LYS A 422 11.13 5.93 -36.66
C LYS A 422 11.93 5.75 -35.38
N ILE A 423 13.13 5.17 -35.46
CA ILE A 423 14.04 5.01 -34.32
C ILE A 423 14.47 6.39 -33.80
N SER A 424 14.88 7.29 -34.70
CA SER A 424 15.29 8.66 -34.39
C SER A 424 14.20 9.43 -33.65
N SER A 425 12.97 9.36 -34.15
CA SER A 425 11.79 10.01 -33.57
C SER A 425 11.47 9.42 -32.19
N ALA A 426 11.50 8.09 -32.06
CA ALA A 426 11.21 7.42 -30.81
C ALA A 426 12.26 7.71 -29.72
N ILE A 427 13.55 7.72 -30.05
CA ILE A 427 14.62 8.15 -29.14
C ILE A 427 14.33 9.56 -28.63
N SER A 428 14.05 10.51 -29.54
CA SER A 428 13.71 11.88 -29.14
C SER A 428 12.49 11.97 -28.22
N ILE A 429 11.49 11.12 -28.41
CA ILE A 429 10.30 11.06 -27.55
C ILE A 429 10.62 10.47 -26.17
N ILE A 430 11.35 9.35 -26.11
CA ILE A 430 11.68 8.65 -24.84
C ILE A 430 12.57 9.53 -23.96
N PHE A 431 13.48 10.30 -24.56
CA PHE A 431 14.42 11.15 -23.81
C PHE A 431 13.93 12.55 -23.51
N LYS A 432 12.86 13.02 -24.17
CA LYS A 432 12.29 14.34 -23.92
C LYS A 432 12.05 14.54 -22.42
N ASP A 433 12.35 15.74 -21.94
CA ASP A 433 11.93 16.15 -20.60
C ASP A 433 10.41 16.08 -20.54
N VAL A 434 9.92 15.25 -19.63
CA VAL A 434 8.50 15.02 -19.48
C VAL A 434 8.00 15.97 -18.40
N LYS A 435 7.26 17.01 -18.79
CA LYS A 435 6.56 17.87 -17.85
C LYS A 435 5.40 17.09 -17.22
N LEU A 436 5.17 17.29 -15.93
CA LEU A 436 4.11 16.58 -15.21
C LEU A 436 2.72 17.02 -15.67
N GLU A 437 2.57 18.29 -16.05
CA GLU A 437 1.37 18.78 -16.70
C GLU A 437 1.04 17.94 -17.94
N ASP A 438 2.02 17.67 -18.83
CA ASP A 438 1.82 16.88 -20.05
C ASP A 438 1.38 15.44 -19.73
N GLN A 439 1.90 14.84 -18.65
CA GLN A 439 1.46 13.52 -18.20
C GLN A 439 0.03 13.53 -17.70
N PHE A 440 -0.33 14.56 -16.92
CA PHE A 440 -1.70 14.74 -16.44
C PHE A 440 -2.67 14.94 -17.59
N ARG A 441 -2.35 15.86 -18.53
CA ARG A 441 -3.15 16.10 -19.75
C ARG A 441 -3.40 14.79 -20.48
N THR A 442 -2.33 14.06 -20.81
CA THR A 442 -2.39 12.78 -21.52
C THR A 442 -3.24 11.75 -20.78
N ARG A 443 -3.09 11.62 -19.45
CA ARG A 443 -3.87 10.67 -18.65
C ARG A 443 -5.34 11.06 -18.63
N MET A 444 -5.65 12.33 -18.40
CA MET A 444 -7.02 12.81 -18.36
C MET A 444 -7.70 12.74 -19.73
N ASP A 445 -6.96 12.93 -20.82
CA ASP A 445 -7.44 12.69 -22.18
C ASP A 445 -7.81 11.22 -22.41
N LEU A 446 -6.99 10.29 -21.91
CA LEU A 446 -7.32 8.87 -21.99
C LEU A 446 -8.60 8.55 -21.20
N VAL A 447 -8.81 9.18 -20.05
CA VAL A 447 -10.03 9.00 -19.27
C VAL A 447 -11.25 9.66 -19.91
N SER A 448 -11.11 10.90 -20.39
CA SER A 448 -12.18 11.63 -21.06
C SER A 448 -12.64 10.90 -22.33
N ASN A 449 -11.71 10.29 -23.06
CA ASN A 449 -11.98 9.44 -24.23
C ASN A 449 -12.39 8.00 -23.88
N GLY A 450 -12.52 7.64 -22.60
CA GLY A 450 -12.96 6.31 -22.15
C GLY A 450 -11.96 5.17 -22.39
N ARG A 451 -10.70 5.50 -22.71
CA ARG A 451 -9.60 4.54 -22.94
C ARG A 451 -8.93 4.09 -21.64
N LEU A 452 -9.08 4.85 -20.57
CA LEU A 452 -8.62 4.55 -19.21
C LEU A 452 -9.73 4.88 -18.22
N LYS A 453 -9.89 4.12 -17.14
CA LYS A 453 -10.81 4.53 -16.05
C LYS A 453 -10.05 5.47 -15.11
N SER A 454 -10.73 6.45 -14.52
CA SER A 454 -10.08 7.41 -13.61
C SER A 454 -9.43 6.70 -12.41
N GLU A 455 -10.08 5.65 -11.93
CA GLU A 455 -9.63 4.79 -10.83
C GLU A 455 -8.33 4.02 -11.16
N ASP A 456 -8.06 3.77 -12.44
CA ASP A 456 -6.87 3.02 -12.86
C ASP A 456 -5.61 3.90 -12.80
N ILE A 457 -5.75 5.23 -12.81
CA ILE A 457 -4.62 6.15 -12.64
C ILE A 457 -3.88 5.86 -11.33
N ALA A 458 -4.63 5.71 -10.23
CA ALA A 458 -4.09 5.49 -8.89
C ALA A 458 -3.37 4.14 -8.71
N LYS A 459 -3.78 3.13 -9.50
CA LYS A 459 -3.15 1.81 -9.50
C LYS A 459 -1.83 1.81 -10.26
N LEU A 460 -1.74 2.64 -11.31
CA LEU A 460 -0.59 2.75 -12.18
C LEU A 460 0.47 3.73 -11.65
N THR A 461 0.10 4.64 -10.76
CA THR A 461 1.05 5.47 -9.99
C THR A 461 1.45 4.75 -8.72
N SER A 462 2.62 4.09 -8.77
CA SER A 462 3.25 3.45 -7.61
C SER A 462 4.77 3.63 -7.64
N LEU A 463 5.36 3.86 -6.49
CA LEU A 463 6.79 3.67 -6.27
C LEU A 463 7.02 2.97 -4.95
N ARG A 464 8.00 2.06 -4.93
CA ARG A 464 8.31 1.22 -3.76
C ARG A 464 7.19 0.25 -3.36
N GLY A 465 6.44 -0.27 -4.33
CA GLY A 465 5.59 -1.44 -4.16
C GLY A 465 4.21 -1.19 -3.55
N LYS A 466 3.82 0.06 -3.29
CA LYS A 466 2.43 0.46 -3.01
C LYS A 466 1.97 1.53 -3.99
N SER A 467 0.78 1.36 -4.56
CA SER A 467 0.18 2.39 -5.41
C SER A 467 -0.61 3.41 -4.58
N HIS A 468 -0.92 4.59 -5.15
CA HIS A 468 -1.81 5.57 -4.49
C HIS A 468 -3.15 4.91 -4.10
N TYR A 469 -3.64 3.99 -4.93
CA TYR A 469 -4.84 3.20 -4.66
C TYR A 469 -4.70 2.36 -3.39
N ASP A 470 -3.60 1.64 -3.22
CA ASP A 470 -3.36 0.84 -2.00
C ASP A 470 -3.35 1.72 -0.75
N VAL A 471 -2.66 2.85 -0.84
CA VAL A 471 -2.55 3.84 0.24
C VAL A 471 -3.92 4.38 0.66
N LEU A 472 -4.79 4.72 -0.28
CA LEU A 472 -6.16 5.18 0.01
C LEU A 472 -7.04 4.08 0.62
N ARG A 473 -6.90 2.83 0.16
CA ARG A 473 -7.61 1.69 0.76
C ARG A 473 -7.23 1.52 2.23
N GLU A 474 -5.94 1.54 2.51
CA GLU A 474 -5.39 1.45 3.86
C GLU A 474 -5.85 2.63 4.75
N ARG A 475 -5.84 3.86 4.24
CA ARG A 475 -6.38 5.04 4.97
C ARG A 475 -7.86 4.85 5.29
N MET A 476 -8.68 4.45 4.32
CA MET A 476 -10.12 4.28 4.52
C MET A 476 -10.44 3.19 5.55
N PHE A 477 -9.63 2.12 5.59
CA PHE A 477 -9.70 1.14 6.68
C PHE A 477 -9.36 1.78 8.02
N LEU A 478 -8.26 2.55 8.07
CA LEU A 478 -7.84 3.23 9.29
C LEU A 478 -8.79 4.32 9.74
N GLN A 479 -9.60 4.94 8.87
CA GLN A 479 -10.68 5.85 9.28
C GLN A 479 -11.83 5.14 9.99
N ASN A 480 -12.15 3.92 9.56
CA ASN A 480 -13.21 3.15 10.21
C ASN A 480 -12.79 2.70 11.62
N LYS A 481 -11.48 2.58 11.90
CA LYS A 481 -11.01 2.23 13.25
C LYS A 481 -11.35 3.30 14.31
N PRO A 482 -10.99 4.59 14.17
CA PRO A 482 -11.47 5.67 15.03
C PRO A 482 -12.99 5.70 15.13
N TYR A 483 -13.72 5.55 14.02
CA TYR A 483 -15.18 5.50 14.07
C TYR A 483 -15.68 4.44 15.07
N TRP A 484 -15.16 3.21 14.98
CA TRP A 484 -15.54 2.13 15.90
C TRP A 484 -15.04 2.33 17.32
N PHE A 485 -13.89 3.00 17.50
CA PHE A 485 -13.42 3.41 18.82
C PHE A 485 -14.46 4.32 19.49
N PHE A 486 -14.87 5.40 18.84
CA PHE A 486 -15.86 6.34 19.38
C PHE A 486 -17.28 5.74 19.48
N LYS A 487 -17.68 4.87 18.55
CA LYS A 487 -19.00 4.19 18.61
C LYS A 487 -19.08 3.17 19.75
N ASN A 488 -18.02 2.38 19.96
CA ASN A 488 -18.08 1.24 20.87
C ASN A 488 -17.63 1.53 22.31
N TYR A 489 -16.84 2.59 22.53
CA TYR A 489 -16.22 2.90 23.82
C TYR A 489 -16.44 4.36 24.25
N PRO A 490 -17.64 4.95 24.12
CA PRO A 490 -17.85 6.38 24.41
C PRO A 490 -17.53 6.74 25.87
N GLU A 491 -17.90 5.88 26.82
CA GLU A 491 -17.68 6.09 28.25
C GLU A 491 -16.18 6.04 28.59
N GLU A 492 -15.47 5.00 28.14
CA GLU A 492 -14.04 4.89 28.44
C GLU A 492 -13.21 5.96 27.73
N ILE A 493 -13.69 6.51 26.62
CA ILE A 493 -13.09 7.66 25.95
C ILE A 493 -13.25 8.92 26.79
N GLU A 494 -14.44 9.14 27.37
CA GLU A 494 -14.67 10.26 28.28
C GLU A 494 -13.74 10.17 29.51
N GLU A 495 -13.59 8.99 30.10
CA GLU A 495 -12.62 8.76 31.17
C GLU A 495 -11.18 9.05 30.76
N LEU A 496 -10.77 8.64 29.55
CA LEU A 496 -9.43 8.91 29.02
C LEU A 496 -9.20 10.40 28.74
N GLU A 497 -10.24 11.13 28.32
CA GLU A 497 -10.17 12.58 28.15
C GLU A 497 -9.95 13.28 29.49
N GLU A 498 -10.71 12.90 30.53
CA GLU A 498 -10.52 13.43 31.88
C GLU A 498 -9.10 13.17 32.40
N GLU A 499 -8.61 11.95 32.26
CA GLU A 499 -7.26 11.58 32.71
C GLU A 499 -6.19 12.32 31.91
N PHE A 500 -6.36 12.49 30.60
CA PHE A 500 -5.47 13.31 29.76
C PHE A 500 -5.35 14.72 30.33
N TYR A 501 -6.47 15.37 30.67
CA TYR A 501 -6.44 16.73 31.22
C TYR A 501 -5.74 16.80 32.59
N ARG A 502 -5.97 15.82 33.47
CA ARG A 502 -5.28 15.73 34.76
C ARG A 502 -3.76 15.61 34.58
N VAL A 503 -3.32 14.78 33.63
CA VAL A 503 -1.89 14.63 33.32
C VAL A 503 -1.34 15.92 32.70
N ALA A 504 -2.01 16.49 31.70
CA ALA A 504 -1.56 17.71 31.03
C ALA A 504 -1.42 18.89 32.00
N GLU A 505 -2.35 19.04 32.94
CA GLU A 505 -2.28 20.06 34.00
C GLU A 505 -1.07 19.83 34.91
N ARG A 506 -0.84 18.59 35.37
CA ARG A 506 0.32 18.24 36.21
C ARG A 506 1.65 18.54 35.52
N GLU A 507 1.74 18.32 34.21
CA GLU A 507 2.96 18.55 33.42
C GLU A 507 3.09 20.00 32.91
N GLY A 508 2.12 20.88 33.20
CA GLY A 508 2.16 22.30 32.80
C GLY A 508 1.95 22.55 31.30
N LEU A 509 1.26 21.65 30.59
CA LEU A 509 1.07 21.68 29.13
C LEU A 509 -0.20 22.41 28.66
N GLY A 510 -0.85 23.19 29.53
CA GLY A 510 -2.04 24.00 29.23
C GLY A 510 -3.34 23.44 29.82
N SER A 511 -4.12 24.31 30.47
CA SER A 511 -5.41 24.00 31.10
C SER A 511 -6.59 24.23 30.14
N ARG A 512 -7.74 23.58 30.43
CA ARG A 512 -9.02 23.73 29.70
C ARG A 512 -9.28 25.19 29.31
N SER A 513 -9.31 25.50 28.01
CA SER A 513 -10.13 26.61 27.52
C SER A 513 -11.59 26.18 27.64
N ASN A 514 -12.26 26.67 28.67
CA ASN A 514 -13.71 26.56 28.80
C ASN A 514 -14.36 27.42 27.71
N ASP A 515 -14.70 26.83 26.57
CA ASP A 515 -15.73 27.36 25.69
C ASP A 515 -16.63 26.19 25.27
N PHE A 516 -17.89 26.28 25.73
CA PHE A 516 -18.99 25.36 25.48
C PHE A 516 -19.53 25.48 24.05
#